data_AF-A0A7L2VD67-F1
#
_entry.id   AF-A0A7L2VD67-F1
#
_cell.length_a   1.000
_cell.length_b   1.000
_cell.length_c   1.000
_cell.angle_alpha   90.00
_cell.angle_beta   90.00
_cell.angle_gamma   90.00
#
_symmetry.space_group_name_H-M   'P 1'
#
loop_
_entity.id
_entity.type
_entity.pdbx_description
1 polymer ?
#
loop_
_entity_poly.entity_id
_entity_poly.type
_entity_poly.pdbx_seq_one_letter_code
_entity_poly.pdbx_strand_id
1 'polypeptide(L)' 'VTYTATNFFPSSGRDVIAVNPKSGEIRLTGALDFEDVSVFDFRIEAKDKGTPPL' A
#
# COMPACT_ATOMS: atom_id res chain seq x y z
N VAL A 1 12.23 2.03 -10.58
CA VAL A 1 11.33 1.26 -9.72
C VAL A 1 10.22 2.18 -9.23
N THR A 2 8.98 1.73 -9.32
CA THR A 2 7.78 2.42 -8.84
C THR A 2 7.06 1.47 -7.90
N TYR A 3 6.74 1.94 -6.69
CA TYR A 3 6.04 1.16 -5.68
C TYR A 3 4.54 1.41 -5.76
N THR A 4 3.74 0.34 -5.68
CA THR A 4 2.27 0.40 -5.66
C THR A 4 1.75 -0.52 -4.57
N ALA A 5 0.71 -0.08 -3.85
CA ALA A 5 0.01 -0.92 -2.89
C ALA A 5 -1.26 -1.52 -3.55
N THR A 6 -1.39 -2.84 -3.51
CA THR A 6 -2.47 -3.61 -4.14
C THR A 6 -3.09 -4.58 -3.15
N ASN A 7 -4.19 -5.25 -3.54
CA ASN A 7 -4.80 -6.35 -2.78
C ASN A 7 -5.22 -6.04 -1.33
N PHE A 8 -5.60 -4.79 -1.03
CA PHE A 8 -6.10 -4.42 0.30
C PHE A 8 -7.30 -5.24 0.77
N PHE A 9 -7.18 -5.81 1.97
CA PHE A 9 -8.22 -6.48 2.73
C PHE A 9 -8.15 -6.03 4.21
N PRO A 10 -9.21 -5.40 4.74
CA PRO A 10 -10.41 -4.94 4.04
C PRO A 10 -10.08 -3.84 3.02
N SER A 11 -10.97 -3.61 2.05
CA SER A 11 -10.74 -2.63 0.98
C SER A 11 -10.60 -1.19 1.49
N SER A 12 -11.15 -0.89 2.68
CA SER A 12 -11.00 0.39 3.38
C SER A 12 -9.55 0.75 3.71
N GLY A 13 -8.63 -0.22 3.72
CA GLY A 13 -7.20 0.05 3.89
C GLY A 13 -6.65 1.01 2.83
N ARG A 14 -7.24 1.08 1.63
CA ARG A 14 -6.84 2.01 0.57
C ARG A 14 -7.08 3.48 0.93
N ASP A 15 -7.99 3.74 1.87
CA ASP A 15 -8.38 5.11 2.24
C ASP A 15 -7.46 5.68 3.33
N VAL A 16 -6.84 4.78 4.12
CA VAL A 16 -6.05 5.14 5.31
C VAL A 16 -4.57 4.78 5.21
N ILE A 17 -4.15 3.99 4.22
CA ILE A 17 -2.76 3.58 4.00
C ILE A 17 -2.31 4.00 2.59
N ALA A 18 -1.18 4.70 2.52
CA ALA A 18 -0.55 5.09 1.26
C ALA A 18 0.91 4.63 1.21
N VAL A 19 1.39 4.36 0.00
CA VAL A 19 2.81 4.11 -0.28
C VAL A 19 3.36 5.21 -1.17
N ASN A 20 4.55 5.72 -0.83
CA ASN A 20 5.27 6.66 -1.68
C ASN A 20 5.80 5.90 -2.91
N PRO A 21 5.39 6.26 -4.14
CA PRO A 21 5.74 5.50 -5.33
C PRO A 21 7.23 5.55 -5.69
N LYS A 22 8.00 6.48 -5.11
CA LYS A 22 9.45 6.63 -5.36
C LYS A 22 10.30 5.96 -4.30
N SER A 23 9.97 6.13 -3.02
CA SER A 23 10.77 5.61 -1.90
C SER A 23 10.27 4.27 -1.35
N GLY A 24 9.02 3.90 -1.60
CA GLY A 24 8.37 2.74 -0.95
C GLY A 24 7.99 3.01 0.50
N GLU A 25 8.13 4.24 1.01
CA GLU A 25 7.69 4.61 2.36
C GLU A 25 6.19 4.39 2.50
N ILE A 26 5.77 3.62 3.52
CA ILE A 26 4.37 3.40 3.84
C ILE A 26 3.98 4.36 4.96
N ARG A 27 2.85 5.05 4.79
CA ARG A 27 2.34 6.03 5.75
C ARG A 27 0.83 5.89 5.90
N LEU A 28 0.34 6.30 7.07
CA LEU A 28 -1.08 6.49 7.27
C LEU A 28 -1.51 7.85 6.72
N THR A 29 -2.68 7.87 6.08
CA THR A 29 -3.36 9.08 5.59
C THR A 29 -4.54 9.48 6.46
N GLY A 30 -4.94 8.62 7.40
CA GLY A 30 -6.01 8.84 8.36
C GLY A 30 -5.76 8.13 9.69
N ALA A 31 -6.66 8.35 10.65
CA ALA A 31 -6.64 7.64 11.92
C ALA A 31 -7.10 6.19 11.72
N LEU A 32 -6.58 5.29 12.57
CA LEU A 32 -7.01 3.91 12.65
C LEU A 32 -7.75 3.71 13.97
N ASP A 33 -8.81 2.91 13.92
CA ASP A 33 -9.55 2.45 15.10
C ASP A 33 -9.51 0.91 15.11
N PHE A 34 -9.10 0.33 16.24
CA PHE A 34 -8.86 -1.12 16.33
C PHE A 34 -10.18 -1.89 16.43
N GLU A 35 -11.18 -1.27 17.04
CA GLU A 35 -12.54 -1.78 17.18
C GLU A 35 -13.25 -1.91 15.82
N ASP A 36 -12.89 -1.04 14.85
CA ASP A 36 -13.38 -1.09 13.47
C ASP A 36 -12.62 -2.12 12.63
N VAL A 37 -11.29 -2.03 12.60
CA VAL A 37 -10.42 -2.96 11.84
C VAL A 37 -9.16 -3.27 12.63
N SER A 38 -9.02 -4.52 13.04
CA SER A 38 -7.86 -4.98 13.80
C SER A 38 -6.66 -5.36 12.93
N VAL A 39 -6.88 -5.72 11.66
CA VAL A 39 -5.83 -6.14 10.73
C VAL A 39 -6.12 -5.62 9.33
N PHE A 40 -5.09 -5.05 8.71
CA PHE A 40 -5.05 -4.77 7.28
C PHE A 40 -4.01 -5.68 6.63
N ASP A 41 -4.42 -6.38 5.58
CA ASP A 41 -3.55 -7.13 4.69
C ASP A 41 -3.52 -6.42 3.33
N PHE A 42 -2.34 -6.22 2.78
CA PHE A 42 -2.15 -5.64 1.46
C PHE A 42 -0.77 -6.01 0.93
N ARG A 43 -0.60 -5.90 -0.39
CA ARG A 43 0.64 -6.21 -1.08
C ARG A 43 1.34 -4.94 -1.53
N ILE A 44 2.67 -4.90 -1.40
CA ILE A 44 3.51 -3.92 -2.07
C ILE A 44 4.14 -4.56 -3.31
N GLU A 45 3.96 -3.91 -4.45
CA GLU A 45 4.57 -4.27 -5.72
C GLU A 45 5.59 -3.22 -6.12
N ALA A 46 6.79 -3.66 -6.50
CA ALA A 46 7.87 -2.81 -6.98
C ALA A 46 8.11 -3.13 -8.45
N LYS A 47 7.81 -2.19 -9.35
CA LYS A 47 7.97 -2.37 -10.80
C LYS A 47 9.10 -1.51 -11.33
N ASP A 48 10.12 -2.08 -11.97
CA ASP A 48 11.18 -1.28 -12.58
C ASP A 48 10.73 -0.62 -13.92
N LYS A 49 11.64 0.11 -14.56
CA LYS A 49 11.40 0.73 -15.88
C LYS A 49 12.09 -0.07 -17.01
N GLY A 50 12.51 -1.30 -16.73
CA GLY A 50 13.20 -2.18 -17.66
C GLY A 50 12.28 -2.73 -18.75
N THR A 51 12.86 -3.40 -19.73
CA THR A 51 12.13 -4.10 -20.79
C THR A 51 12.77 -5.48 -21.00
N PRO A 52 12.13 -6.59 -20.58
CA PRO A 52 10.88 -6.63 -19.81
C PRO A 52 11.07 -6.07 -18.40
N PRO A 53 10.01 -5.52 -17.77
CA PRO A 53 10.10 -5.11 -16.37
C PRO A 53 10.26 -6.35 -15.47
N LEU A 54 11.09 -6.24 -14.44
CA LEU A 54 11.13 -7.20 -13.32
C LEU A 54 9.92 -7.03 -12.39
#